data_AF-A0A0L0BR58-F1
#
_entry.id   AF-A0A0L0BR58-F1
#
_cell.length_a   1.000
_cell.length_b   1.000
_cell.length_c   1.000
_cell.angle_alpha   90.00
_cell.angle_beta   90.00
_cell.angle_gamma   90.00
#
_symmetry.space_group_name_H-M   'P 1'
#
loop_
_entity.id
_entity.type
_entity.pdbx_description
1 polymer ?
#
loop_
_entity_poly.entity_id
_entity_poly.type
_entity_poly.pdbx_seq_one_letter_code
_entity_poly.pdbx_strand_id
1 'polypeptide(L)'
;MLLGFFHCDTEGPTCHSAFSSSVISDLPLNDVLQKLNHLFVHEEDSSVLGSVIQSLKSVTDSVPDIQFVVDYRTAYKLANKLEACPEYSQIGILGAILNFVPETSDEATQISSLLVPGLRHTNSAVVMATARLLLMLSHYNYELSVEMPKLVFNALFSQLNRPPEVQYAILRNIYILLLSINDEVLS
;
A
#
# COMPACT_ATOMS: atom_id res chain seq x y z
N MET A 1 -15.03 10.24 -2.80
CA MET A 1 -14.05 10.83 -3.74
C MET A 1 -12.76 10.04 -3.55
N LEU A 2 -12.45 9.00 -4.32
CA LEU A 2 -13.01 8.48 -5.56
C LEU A 2 -13.02 6.94 -5.47
N LEU A 3 -14.20 6.35 -5.71
CA LEU A 3 -14.33 5.05 -6.38
C LEU A 3 -14.22 5.35 -7.87
N GLY A 4 -13.38 4.62 -8.60
CA GLY A 4 -13.27 4.73 -10.05
C GLY A 4 -11.99 4.11 -10.59
N PHE A 5 -12.16 3.21 -11.56
CA PHE A 5 -11.14 2.47 -12.32
C PHE A 5 -10.75 1.08 -11.78
N PHE A 6 -11.73 0.17 -11.79
CA PHE A 6 -11.49 -1.17 -12.29
C PHE A 6 -11.67 -1.14 -13.82
N HIS A 7 -10.59 -1.24 -14.57
CA HIS A 7 -10.63 -1.70 -15.96
C HIS A 7 -9.58 -2.80 -16.08
N CYS A 8 -10.06 -4.02 -16.29
CA CYS A 8 -9.26 -5.20 -16.54
C CYS A 8 -9.00 -5.23 -18.05
N ASP A 9 -7.79 -4.85 -18.47
CA ASP A 9 -7.32 -5.15 -19.82
C ASP A 9 -6.28 -6.27 -19.73
N THR A 10 -6.69 -7.43 -20.23
CA THR A 10 -5.88 -8.60 -20.51
C THR A 10 -4.95 -8.31 -21.68
N GLU A 11 -3.65 -8.18 -21.43
CA GLU A 11 -2.56 -8.55 -22.36
C GLU A 11 -1.22 -8.45 -21.61
N GLY A 12 -0.59 -9.59 -21.33
CA GLY A 12 0.69 -9.64 -20.60
C GLY A 12 1.85 -9.10 -21.43
N PRO A 13 2.91 -8.59 -20.76
CA PRO A 13 4.23 -9.18 -21.02
C PRO A 13 5.17 -9.25 -19.80
N THR A 14 5.85 -10.39 -19.69
CA THR A 14 7.22 -10.61 -19.22
C THR A 14 7.83 -9.63 -18.20
N CYS A 15 8.07 -10.18 -17.00
CA CYS A 15 9.01 -9.73 -15.99
C CYS A 15 10.38 -9.35 -16.61
N HIS A 16 10.77 -8.08 -16.50
CA HIS A 16 12.12 -7.58 -16.22
C HIS A 16 12.12 -6.06 -16.49
N SER A 17 12.53 -5.28 -15.48
CA SER A 17 12.67 -3.82 -15.44
C SER A 17 11.40 -3.01 -15.12
N ALA A 18 11.47 -2.25 -14.02
CA ALA A 18 10.38 -1.44 -13.45
C ALA A 18 10.06 -0.14 -14.22
N PHE A 19 10.58 0.06 -15.44
CA PHE A 19 10.34 1.28 -16.21
C PHE A 19 10.34 0.96 -17.71
N SER A 20 9.21 1.14 -18.39
CA SER A 20 9.15 1.06 -19.86
C SER A 20 9.88 2.27 -20.44
N SER A 21 10.88 1.97 -21.26
CA SER A 21 11.79 2.95 -21.85
C SER A 21 11.21 3.47 -23.16
N SER A 22 10.51 4.61 -23.16
CA SER A 22 10.25 5.33 -24.42
C SER A 22 9.94 6.83 -24.37
N VAL A 23 9.97 7.54 -23.23
CA VAL A 23 9.54 8.97 -23.23
C VAL A 23 10.50 9.99 -22.57
N ILE A 24 11.60 9.59 -21.92
CA ILE A 24 12.37 10.57 -21.12
C ILE A 24 13.75 10.84 -21.74
N SER A 25 13.78 11.75 -22.72
CA SER A 25 14.99 12.30 -23.32
C SER A 25 15.43 13.63 -22.67
N ASP A 26 15.23 13.81 -21.36
CA ASP A 26 15.77 14.94 -20.59
C ASP A 26 16.74 14.41 -19.52
N LEU A 27 18.03 14.69 -19.76
CA LEU A 27 19.18 13.97 -19.22
C LEU A 27 19.52 14.13 -17.71
N PRO A 28 18.89 14.97 -16.85
CA PRO A 28 19.17 14.94 -15.41
C PRO A 28 18.19 14.06 -14.60
N LEU A 29 16.98 13.82 -15.09
CA LEU A 29 15.95 13.10 -14.32
C LEU A 29 16.18 11.58 -14.32
N ASN A 30 16.66 11.05 -15.45
CA ASN A 30 16.97 9.62 -15.59
C ASN A 30 18.09 9.18 -14.63
N ASP A 31 19.14 9.98 -14.48
CA ASP A 31 20.24 9.70 -13.54
C ASP A 31 19.76 9.65 -12.08
N VAL A 32 18.87 10.57 -11.69
CA VAL A 32 18.29 10.60 -10.34
C VAL A 32 17.39 9.38 -10.12
N LEU A 33 16.53 9.06 -11.08
CA LEU A 33 15.66 7.88 -11.01
C LEU A 33 16.46 6.58 -10.94
N GLN A 34 17.50 6.44 -11.75
CA GLN A 34 18.38 5.28 -11.74
C GLN A 34 19.09 5.12 -10.40
N LYS A 35 19.56 6.23 -9.80
CA LYS A 35 20.20 6.23 -8.48
C LYS A 35 19.21 5.89 -7.36
N LEU A 36 17.99 6.43 -7.41
CA LEU A 36 16.94 6.11 -6.44
C LEU A 36 16.52 4.64 -6.54
N ASN A 37 16.42 4.07 -7.74
CA ASN A 37 16.14 2.64 -7.93
C ASN A 37 17.27 1.76 -7.42
N HIS A 38 18.53 2.14 -7.63
CA HIS A 38 19.68 1.41 -7.09
C HIS A 38 19.63 1.38 -5.56
N LEU A 39 19.39 2.53 -4.93
CA LEU A 39 19.22 2.64 -3.48
C LEU A 39 18.04 1.79 -3.02
N PHE A 40 16.86 1.90 -3.64
CA PHE A 40 15.68 1.13 -3.26
C PHE A 40 15.91 -0.39 -3.16
N VAL A 41 16.71 -0.95 -4.08
CA VAL A 41 17.03 -2.39 -4.08
C VAL A 41 18.08 -2.76 -3.02
N HIS A 42 19.12 -1.94 -2.85
CA HIS A 42 20.31 -2.27 -2.07
C HIS A 42 20.31 -1.70 -0.64
N GLU A 43 19.45 -0.73 -0.33
CA GLU A 43 19.43 -0.11 1.00
C GLU A 43 18.99 -1.10 2.07
N GLU A 44 19.81 -1.17 3.13
CA GLU A 44 19.54 -1.97 4.31
C GLU A 44 18.77 -1.17 5.36
N ASP A 45 19.07 0.13 5.45
CA ASP A 45 18.47 1.06 6.40
C ASP A 45 17.03 1.41 6.04
N SER A 46 16.13 1.05 6.93
CA SER A 46 14.71 1.20 6.72
C SER A 46 14.25 2.67 6.66
N SER A 47 14.90 3.56 7.41
CA SER A 47 14.61 5.01 7.37
C SER A 47 14.98 5.61 6.02
N VAL A 48 16.17 5.29 5.50
CA VAL A 48 16.65 5.75 4.18
C VAL A 48 15.74 5.21 3.09
N LEU A 49 15.38 3.92 3.16
CA LEU A 49 14.44 3.30 2.24
C LEU A 49 13.09 4.02 2.21
N GLY A 50 12.56 4.42 3.37
CA GLY A 50 11.33 5.22 3.45
C GLY A 50 11.45 6.57 2.73
N SER A 51 12.56 7.29 2.91
CA SER A 51 12.80 8.56 2.22
C SER A 51 12.98 8.40 0.71
N VAL A 52 13.65 7.33 0.28
CA VAL A 52 13.81 6.98 -1.15
C VAL A 52 12.45 6.70 -1.78
N ILE A 53 11.60 5.91 -1.12
CA ILE A 53 10.23 5.61 -1.58
C ILE A 53 9.40 6.88 -1.71
N GLN A 54 9.45 7.77 -0.71
CA GLN A 54 8.72 9.04 -0.75
C GLN A 54 9.20 9.93 -1.90
N SER A 55 10.51 9.97 -2.15
CA SER A 55 11.10 10.73 -3.25
C SER A 55 10.68 10.15 -4.60
N LEU A 56 10.76 8.82 -4.75
CA LEU A 56 10.30 8.11 -5.95
C LEU A 56 8.82 8.38 -6.22
N LYS A 57 7.97 8.23 -5.20
CA LYS A 57 6.54 8.51 -5.30
C LYS A 57 6.27 9.95 -5.72
N SER A 58 6.96 10.93 -5.12
CA SER A 58 6.80 12.34 -5.48
C SER A 58 7.18 12.63 -6.92
N VAL A 59 8.22 11.96 -7.44
CA VAL A 59 8.63 12.12 -8.85
C VAL A 59 7.62 11.48 -9.78
N THR A 60 7.16 10.27 -9.48
CA THR A 60 6.12 9.56 -10.23
C THR A 60 4.81 10.37 -10.26
N ASP A 61 4.37 10.92 -9.13
CA ASP A 61 3.16 11.73 -9.07
C ASP A 61 3.28 13.04 -9.88
N SER A 62 4.51 13.52 -10.11
CA SER A 62 4.78 14.72 -10.91
C SER A 62 4.81 14.45 -12.41
N VAL A 63 4.98 13.18 -12.83
CA VAL A 63 5.10 12.80 -14.25
C VAL A 63 3.97 11.81 -14.61
N PRO A 64 2.94 12.25 -15.34
CA PRO A 64 1.73 11.45 -15.55
C PRO A 64 1.94 10.13 -16.31
N ASP A 65 3.03 10.02 -17.08
CA ASP A 65 3.34 8.82 -17.87
C ASP A 65 4.16 7.77 -17.12
N ILE A 66 4.62 8.07 -15.90
CA ILE A 66 5.43 7.13 -15.11
C ILE A 66 4.53 6.54 -14.02
N GLN A 67 4.47 5.22 -13.93
CA GLN A 67 3.82 4.53 -12.82
C GLN A 67 4.85 3.86 -11.92
N PHE A 68 4.70 4.02 -10.61
CA PHE A 68 5.51 3.34 -9.62
C PHE A 68 4.91 1.97 -9.33
N VAL A 69 5.41 0.95 -10.03
CA VAL A 69 5.00 -0.45 -9.85
C VAL A 69 5.96 -1.12 -8.87
N VAL A 70 5.39 -1.79 -7.87
CA VAL A 70 6.14 -2.55 -6.87
C VAL A 70 5.96 -4.04 -7.18
N ASP A 71 7.06 -4.76 -7.29
CA ASP A 71 7.07 -6.22 -7.48
C ASP A 71 6.86 -6.97 -6.15
N TYR A 72 6.33 -8.20 -6.19
CA TYR A 72 6.03 -9.01 -4.99
C TYR A 72 7.24 -9.16 -4.07
N ARG A 73 8.43 -9.47 -4.62
CA ARG A 73 9.66 -9.63 -3.83
C ARG A 73 9.98 -8.37 -3.02
N THR A 74 9.73 -7.22 -3.61
CA THR A 74 9.98 -5.91 -3.01
C THR A 74 8.91 -5.61 -1.96
N ALA A 75 7.63 -5.81 -2.28
CA ALA A 75 6.53 -5.65 -1.34
C ALA A 75 6.71 -6.53 -0.09
N TYR A 76 7.10 -7.79 -0.29
CA TYR A 76 7.39 -8.74 0.79
C TYR A 76 8.59 -8.31 1.64
N LYS A 77 9.69 -7.86 1.03
CA LYS A 77 10.86 -7.30 1.75
C LYS A 77 10.46 -6.09 2.60
N LEU A 78 9.64 -5.20 2.05
CA LEU A 78 9.14 -4.01 2.73
C LEU A 78 8.21 -4.35 3.90
N ALA A 79 7.27 -5.28 3.71
CA ALA A 79 6.36 -5.75 4.75
C ALA A 79 7.11 -6.39 5.93
N ASN A 80 8.13 -7.21 5.67
CA ASN A 80 8.96 -7.81 6.73
C ASN A 80 9.75 -6.78 7.54
N LYS A 81 10.22 -5.71 6.89
CA LYS A 81 10.97 -4.65 7.57
C LYS A 81 10.08 -3.65 8.30
N LEU A 82 8.76 -3.69 8.09
CA LEU A 82 7.82 -2.65 8.51
C LEU A 82 7.87 -2.36 10.01
N GLU A 83 7.90 -3.40 10.84
CA GLU A 83 7.92 -3.24 12.30
C GLU A 83 9.22 -2.63 12.83
N ALA A 84 10.32 -2.77 12.08
CA ALA A 84 11.61 -2.19 12.43
C ALA A 84 11.76 -0.73 11.96
N CYS A 85 10.83 -0.22 11.13
CA CYS A 85 10.89 1.17 10.65
C CYS A 85 10.34 2.13 11.70
N PRO A 86 10.82 3.39 11.74
CA PRO A 86 10.15 4.44 12.49
C PRO A 86 8.78 4.79 11.88
N GLU A 87 7.85 5.31 12.69
CA GLU A 87 6.44 5.43 12.31
C GLU A 87 6.21 6.32 11.08
N TYR A 88 7.03 7.36 10.91
CA TYR A 88 6.94 8.28 9.77
C TYR A 88 7.34 7.62 8.44
N SER A 89 8.23 6.63 8.48
CA SER A 89 8.62 5.84 7.31
C SER A 89 7.63 4.72 7.02
N GLN A 90 7.01 4.14 8.06
CA GLN A 90 6.02 3.05 7.91
C GLN A 90 4.85 3.45 7.01
N ILE A 91 4.30 4.67 7.18
CA ILE A 91 3.18 5.15 6.35
C ILE A 91 3.59 5.29 4.88
N GLY A 92 4.82 5.75 4.62
CA GLY A 92 5.36 5.84 3.25
C GLY A 92 5.54 4.47 2.61
N ILE A 93 6.05 3.50 3.36
CA ILE A 93 6.23 2.12 2.92
C ILE A 93 4.89 1.44 2.64
N LEU A 94 3.92 1.53 3.55
CA LEU A 94 2.55 1.04 3.34
C LEU A 94 1.92 1.70 2.11
N GLY A 95 2.17 3.00 1.91
CA GLY A 95 1.74 3.75 0.75
C GLY A 95 2.37 3.31 -0.59
N ALA A 96 3.55 2.67 -0.55
CA ALA A 96 4.18 2.05 -1.72
C ALA A 96 3.62 0.66 -1.98
N ILE A 97 3.39 -0.14 -0.93
CA ILE A 97 2.79 -1.48 -1.07
C ILE A 97 1.34 -1.38 -1.60
N LEU A 98 0.64 -0.26 -1.39
CA LEU A 98 -0.67 -0.03 -2.03
C LEU A 98 -0.64 0.00 -3.57
N ASN A 99 0.53 0.19 -4.19
CA ASN A 99 0.67 0.14 -5.65
C ASN A 99 1.06 -1.27 -6.15
N PHE A 100 1.20 -2.24 -5.25
CA PHE A 100 1.41 -3.64 -5.61
C PHE A 100 0.08 -4.30 -5.98
N VAL A 101 0.05 -4.97 -7.13
CA VAL A 101 -1.08 -5.77 -7.59
C VAL A 101 -0.66 -7.25 -7.50
N PRO A 102 -1.25 -8.05 -6.60
CA PRO A 102 -0.91 -9.47 -6.50
C PRO A 102 -1.37 -10.23 -7.75
N GLU A 103 -0.50 -11.09 -8.27
CA GLU A 103 -0.82 -11.97 -9.40
C GLU A 103 -1.52 -13.25 -8.93
N THR A 104 -1.21 -13.67 -7.70
CA THR A 104 -1.76 -14.89 -7.10
C THR A 104 -2.41 -14.64 -5.75
N SER A 105 -3.43 -15.43 -5.42
CA SER A 105 -4.11 -15.41 -4.12
C SER A 105 -3.14 -15.71 -2.95
N ASP A 106 -2.10 -16.51 -3.20
CA ASP A 106 -1.08 -16.85 -2.21
C ASP A 106 -0.22 -15.63 -1.83
N GLU A 107 0.23 -14.83 -2.81
CA GLU A 107 0.98 -13.59 -2.57
C GLU A 107 0.20 -12.61 -1.69
N ALA A 108 -1.09 -12.42 -1.98
CA ALA A 108 -1.98 -11.58 -1.20
C ALA A 108 -2.10 -12.07 0.25
N THR A 109 -2.22 -13.39 0.43
CA THR A 109 -2.32 -14.04 1.74
C THR A 109 -1.04 -13.85 2.54
N GLN A 110 0.12 -14.10 1.93
CA GLN A 110 1.41 -13.94 2.60
C GLN A 110 1.65 -12.50 3.05
N ILE A 111 1.43 -11.52 2.17
CA ILE A 111 1.60 -10.10 2.53
C ILE A 111 0.59 -9.68 3.58
N SER A 112 -0.68 -10.09 3.46
CA SER A 112 -1.70 -9.75 4.46
C SER A 112 -1.32 -10.24 5.87
N SER A 113 -0.79 -11.47 5.98
CA SER A 113 -0.40 -12.08 7.26
C SER A 113 0.70 -11.28 7.98
N LEU A 114 1.64 -10.71 7.21
CA LEU A 114 2.70 -9.84 7.72
C LEU A 114 2.19 -8.47 8.18
N LEU A 115 1.05 -8.02 7.63
CA LEU A 115 0.49 -6.70 7.91
C LEU A 115 -0.52 -6.72 9.08
N VAL A 116 -1.11 -7.88 9.42
CA VAL A 116 -2.06 -8.00 10.54
C VAL A 116 -1.55 -7.38 11.85
N PRO A 117 -0.28 -7.56 12.27
CA PRO A 117 0.26 -6.91 13.48
C PRO A 117 0.15 -5.39 13.46
N GLY A 118 0.25 -4.76 12.27
CA GLY A 118 0.17 -3.31 12.08
C GLY A 118 -1.18 -2.69 12.48
N LEU A 119 -2.24 -3.49 12.61
CA LEU A 119 -3.54 -3.03 13.11
C LEU A 119 -3.54 -2.67 14.61
N ARG A 120 -2.57 -3.17 15.37
CA ARG A 120 -2.44 -2.92 16.82
C ARG A 120 -1.52 -1.75 17.14
N HIS A 121 -1.09 -1.02 16.12
CA HIS A 121 -0.13 0.05 16.27
C HIS A 121 -0.69 1.22 17.12
N THR A 122 0.19 1.88 17.89
CA THR A 122 -0.22 2.98 18.78
C THR A 122 -0.64 4.21 17.99
N ASN A 123 0.03 4.46 16.86
CA ASN A 123 -0.30 5.53 15.92
C ASN A 123 -1.48 5.13 15.02
N SER A 124 -2.59 5.85 15.13
CA SER A 124 -3.80 5.61 14.34
C SER A 124 -3.56 5.79 12.84
N ALA A 125 -2.63 6.64 12.39
CA ALA A 125 -2.33 6.81 10.97
C ALA A 125 -1.75 5.54 10.34
N VAL A 126 -0.90 4.81 11.09
CA VAL A 126 -0.37 3.51 10.66
C VAL A 126 -1.50 2.48 10.61
N VAL A 127 -2.36 2.43 11.64
CA VAL A 127 -3.53 1.53 11.66
C VAL A 127 -4.43 1.77 10.45
N MET A 128 -4.71 3.04 10.11
CA MET A 128 -5.52 3.42 8.95
C MET A 128 -4.88 3.02 7.62
N ALA A 129 -3.57 3.21 7.47
CA ALA A 129 -2.83 2.82 6.26
C ALA A 129 -2.82 1.29 6.09
N THR A 130 -2.55 0.56 7.18
CA THR A 130 -2.59 -0.91 7.20
C THR A 130 -3.99 -1.44 6.90
N ALA A 131 -5.03 -0.85 7.49
CA ALA A 131 -6.42 -1.21 7.24
C ALA A 131 -6.78 -1.09 5.75
N ARG A 132 -6.42 0.04 5.12
CA ARG A 132 -6.63 0.23 3.68
C ARG A 132 -5.96 -0.87 2.85
N LEU A 133 -4.73 -1.22 3.19
CA LEU A 133 -3.96 -2.24 2.46
C LEU A 133 -4.53 -3.65 2.65
N LEU A 134 -4.92 -4.02 3.87
CA LEU A 134 -5.56 -5.31 4.15
C LEU A 134 -6.89 -5.48 3.40
N LEU A 135 -7.71 -4.42 3.35
CA LEU A 135 -8.95 -4.44 2.59
C LEU A 135 -8.71 -4.58 1.09
N MET A 136 -7.71 -3.88 0.56
CA MET A 136 -7.31 -4.03 -0.84
C MET A 136 -6.89 -5.48 -1.16
N LEU A 137 -6.02 -6.08 -0.34
CA LEU A 137 -5.56 -7.46 -0.52
C LEU A 137 -6.69 -8.49 -0.34
N SER A 138 -7.67 -8.19 0.52
CA SER A 138 -8.81 -9.07 0.77
C SER A 138 -9.71 -9.27 -0.46
N HIS A 139 -9.66 -8.37 -1.44
CA HIS A 139 -10.41 -8.53 -2.69
C HIS A 139 -9.87 -9.66 -3.58
N TYR A 140 -8.61 -10.08 -3.38
CA TYR A 140 -7.94 -11.09 -4.21
C TYR A 140 -8.11 -12.52 -3.69
N ASN A 141 -8.61 -12.71 -2.46
CA ASN A 141 -8.85 -14.02 -1.86
C ASN A 141 -10.15 -14.02 -1.04
N TYR A 142 -11.04 -14.98 -1.33
CA TYR A 142 -12.33 -15.14 -0.64
C TYR A 142 -12.20 -15.38 0.87
N GLU A 143 -11.19 -16.11 1.35
CA GLU A 143 -11.01 -16.32 2.79
C GLU A 143 -10.64 -15.00 3.49
N LEU A 144 -9.78 -14.21 2.85
CA LEU A 144 -9.39 -12.89 3.33
C LEU A 144 -10.57 -11.91 3.30
N SER A 145 -11.45 -11.98 2.28
CA SER A 145 -12.61 -11.09 2.17
C SER A 145 -13.60 -11.26 3.32
N VAL A 146 -13.66 -12.44 3.94
CA VAL A 146 -14.52 -12.70 5.10
C VAL A 146 -13.85 -12.33 6.43
N GLU A 147 -12.55 -12.54 6.57
CA GLU A 147 -11.82 -12.34 7.82
C GLU A 147 -11.28 -10.91 8.00
N MET A 148 -10.65 -10.34 6.97
CA MET A 148 -9.94 -9.07 7.06
C MET A 148 -10.85 -7.89 7.42
N PRO A 149 -12.06 -7.72 6.84
CA PRO A 149 -12.95 -6.63 7.22
C PRO A 149 -13.36 -6.66 8.70
N LYS A 150 -13.52 -7.85 9.28
CA LYS A 150 -13.86 -8.00 10.72
C LYS A 150 -12.70 -7.57 11.60
N LEU A 151 -11.48 -7.97 11.27
CA LEU A 151 -10.27 -7.56 11.98
C LEU A 151 -10.05 -6.05 11.89
N VAL A 152 -10.20 -5.48 10.69
CA VAL A 152 -10.10 -4.04 10.46
C VAL A 152 -11.16 -3.28 11.24
N PHE A 153 -12.42 -3.72 11.20
CA PHE A 153 -13.50 -3.10 11.98
C PHE A 153 -13.18 -3.09 13.48
N ASN A 154 -12.75 -4.23 14.03
CA ASN A 154 -12.37 -4.35 15.44
C ASN A 154 -11.19 -3.43 15.80
N ALA A 155 -10.18 -3.34 14.93
CA ALA A 155 -9.04 -2.46 15.13
C ALA A 155 -9.45 -0.98 15.12
N LEU A 156 -10.28 -0.57 14.15
CA LEU A 156 -10.81 0.79 14.09
C LEU A 156 -11.68 1.12 15.30
N PHE A 157 -12.55 0.19 15.71
CA PHE A 157 -13.39 0.36 16.89
C PHE A 157 -12.56 0.56 18.17
N SER A 158 -11.45 -0.16 18.31
CA SER A 158 -10.53 0.00 19.46
C SER A 158 -9.90 1.39 19.56
N GLN A 159 -9.79 2.11 18.43
CA GLN A 159 -9.22 3.45 18.37
C GLN A 159 -10.23 4.55 18.71
N LEU A 160 -11.49 4.21 19.04
CA LEU A 160 -12.51 5.21 19.42
C LEU A 160 -12.25 5.88 20.78
N ASN A 161 -11.32 5.36 21.58
CA ASN A 161 -10.89 5.98 22.85
C ASN A 161 -9.78 7.04 22.67
N ARG A 162 -9.57 7.51 21.44
CA ARG A 162 -8.59 8.56 21.08
C ARG A 162 -9.23 9.96 21.17
N PRO A 163 -8.44 11.05 21.13
CA PRO A 163 -8.98 12.41 21.11
C PRO A 163 -10.03 12.62 20.00
N PRO A 164 -10.96 13.57 20.18
CA PRO A 164 -12.17 13.69 19.36
C PRO A 164 -11.90 13.90 17.87
N GLU A 165 -10.79 14.53 17.51
CA GLU A 165 -10.37 14.74 16.11
C GLU A 165 -10.06 13.41 15.42
N VAL A 166 -9.34 12.53 16.11
CA VAL A 166 -8.98 11.19 15.62
C VAL A 166 -10.20 10.29 15.61
N GLN A 167 -11.05 10.37 16.64
CA GLN A 167 -12.30 9.64 16.72
C GLN A 167 -13.24 9.98 15.55
N TYR A 168 -13.38 11.25 15.18
CA TYR A 168 -14.18 11.67 14.02
C TYR A 168 -13.65 11.06 12.71
N ALA A 169 -12.33 11.10 12.51
CA ALA A 169 -11.70 10.49 11.34
C ALA A 169 -11.98 8.99 11.28
N ILE A 170 -11.84 8.27 12.40
CA ILE A 170 -12.09 6.83 12.48
C ILE A 170 -13.56 6.52 12.20
N LEU A 171 -14.50 7.23 12.82
CA LEU A 171 -15.94 7.03 12.62
C LEU A 171 -16.33 7.20 11.15
N ARG A 172 -15.77 8.22 10.47
CA ARG A 172 -15.98 8.41 9.03
C ARG A 172 -15.49 7.22 8.21
N ASN A 173 -14.34 6.65 8.58
CA ASN A 173 -13.81 5.47 7.90
C ASN A 173 -14.66 4.22 8.18
N ILE A 174 -15.09 4.00 9.43
CA ILE A 174 -16.04 2.92 9.77
C ILE A 174 -17.33 3.05 8.95
N TYR A 175 -17.87 4.26 8.82
CA TYR A 175 -19.05 4.53 7.99
C TYR A 175 -18.82 4.13 6.53
N ILE A 176 -17.66 4.46 5.94
CA ILE A 176 -17.31 4.06 4.57
C ILE A 176 -17.23 2.54 4.44
N LEU A 177 -16.65 1.84 5.42
CA LEU A 177 -16.58 0.37 5.40
C LEU A 177 -17.95 -0.30 5.49
N LEU A 178 -18.84 0.23 6.32
CA LEU A 178 -20.21 -0.29 6.40
C LEU A 178 -20.97 -0.09 5.09
N LEU A 179 -20.75 1.03 4.42
CA LEU A 179 -21.36 1.28 3.11
C LEU A 179 -20.86 0.29 2.06
N SER A 180 -19.54 0.05 1.98
CA SER A 180 -18.97 -0.87 1.00
C SER A 180 -19.43 -2.31 1.17
N ILE A 181 -19.60 -2.77 2.41
CA ILE A 181 -20.11 -4.12 2.70
C ILE A 181 -21.57 -4.25 2.27
N ASN A 182 -22.39 -3.22 2.49
CA ASN A 182 -23.81 -3.26 2.16
C ASN A 182 -24.08 -3.25 0.64
N ASP A 183 -23.23 -2.58 -0.14
CA ASP A 183 -23.34 -2.58 -1.61
C ASP A 183 -23.07 -3.99 -2.20
N GLU A 184 -22.16 -4.77 -1.60
CA GLU A 184 -21.84 -6.14 -2.04
C GLU A 184 -22.96 -7.16 -1.75
N VAL A 185 -23.83 -6.86 -0.77
CA VAL A 185 -24.97 -7.71 -0.37
C VAL A 185 -26.24 -7.38 -1.17
N LEU A 186 -26.28 -6.23 -1.87
CA LEU A 186 -27.43 -5.74 -2.62
C LEU A 186 -27.29 -5.90 -4.15
N SER A 187 -26.17 -6.43 -4.64
CA SER A 187 -25.92 -6.81 -6.04
C SER A 187 -26.02 -8.32 -6.25
#